data_AF-A0A4S2EZH2-F1
#
_entry.id   AF-A0A4S2EZH2-F1
#
_cell.length_a   1.000
_cell.length_b   1.000
_cell.length_c   1.000
_cell.angle_alpha   90.00
_cell.angle_beta   90.00
_cell.angle_gamma   90.00
#
_symmetry.space_group_name_H-M   'P 1'
#
loop_
_entity.id
_entity.type
_entity.pdbx_description
1 polymer ?
#
loop_
_entity_poly.entity_id
_entity_poly.type
_entity_poly.pdbx_seq_one_letter_code
_entity_poly.pdbx_strand_id
1 'polypeptide(L)'
;MPPISGISRHCKTRGLRWVDEEADRKYIRFFGFVQRAAAGLGRVFYAHSDENNLVETDETECCDISGWLVPAAEADEFERQWNVVPDDDIDDRFWDMFVIARWSGDPDNPTVKFE
;
A
#
# COMPACT_ATOMS: atom_id res chain seq x y z
N MET A 1 7.16 -13.18 35.67
CA MET A 1 7.09 -12.84 34.23
C MET A 1 6.66 -11.38 34.11
N PRO A 2 7.18 -10.66 33.12
CA PRO A 2 6.38 -10.47 31.91
C PRO A 2 6.96 -11.30 30.77
N PRO A 3 6.14 -11.69 29.79
CA PRO A 3 6.64 -12.36 28.61
C PRO A 3 7.50 -11.37 27.84
N ILE A 4 8.66 -11.86 27.37
CA ILE A 4 9.42 -11.19 26.32
C ILE A 4 8.45 -11.11 25.15
N SER A 5 7.89 -9.91 24.93
CA SER A 5 7.05 -9.63 23.78
C SER A 5 7.86 -10.09 22.58
N GLY A 6 7.39 -11.18 21.97
CA GLY A 6 7.97 -11.68 20.75
C GLY A 6 7.95 -10.49 19.81
N ILE A 7 9.14 -10.06 19.40
CA ILE A 7 9.29 -9.23 18.23
C ILE A 7 8.73 -10.12 17.12
N SER A 8 7.41 -10.05 16.92
CA SER A 8 6.78 -10.63 15.76
C SER A 8 7.51 -9.97 14.62
N ARG A 9 8.22 -10.79 13.83
CA ARG A 9 8.79 -10.35 12.56
C ARG A 9 7.60 -10.04 11.68
N HIS A 10 7.00 -8.87 11.89
CA HIS A 10 6.09 -8.26 10.97
C HIS A 10 6.90 -8.15 9.69
N CYS A 11 6.61 -9.00 8.71
CA CYS A 11 7.12 -8.81 7.37
C CYS A 11 6.43 -7.54 6.86
N LYS A 12 7.00 -6.38 7.21
CA LYS A 12 6.42 -5.09 6.89
C LYS A 12 6.53 -4.94 5.37
N THR A 13 5.43 -5.19 4.68
CA THR A 13 5.33 -4.87 3.25
C THR A 13 5.39 -3.35 3.13
N ARG A 14 6.47 -2.84 2.52
CA ARG A 14 6.63 -1.39 2.31
C ARG A 14 5.39 -0.85 1.59
N GLY A 15 4.86 0.26 2.09
CA GLY A 15 3.63 0.85 1.56
C GLY A 15 2.33 0.35 2.19
N LEU A 16 2.38 -0.58 3.16
CA LEU A 16 1.23 -0.96 3.98
C LEU A 16 1.48 -0.65 5.46
N ARG A 17 0.56 0.08 6.10
CA ARG A 17 0.67 0.47 7.51
C ARG A 17 0.16 -0.64 8.42
N TRP A 18 -0.90 -1.31 7.97
CA TRP A 18 -1.55 -2.40 8.66
C TRP A 18 -1.37 -3.67 7.83
N VAL A 19 -0.38 -4.46 8.22
CA VAL A 19 -0.26 -5.86 7.81
C VAL A 19 -0.26 -6.63 9.12
N ASP A 20 -1.44 -6.99 9.61
CA ASP A 20 -1.55 -7.90 10.75
C ASP A 20 -1.38 -9.35 10.28
N GLU A 21 -1.40 -10.30 11.22
CA GLU A 21 -1.32 -11.73 10.90
C GLU A 21 -2.54 -12.23 10.10
N GLU A 22 -3.63 -11.44 10.06
CA GLU A 22 -4.86 -11.71 9.33
C GLU A 22 -4.92 -11.02 7.95
N ALA A 23 -3.96 -10.16 7.62
CA ALA A 23 -3.87 -9.50 6.32
C ALA A 23 -3.87 -10.58 5.23
N ASP A 24 -4.97 -10.65 4.49
CA ASP A 24 -5.23 -11.77 3.62
C ASP A 24 -4.11 -11.87 2.59
N ARG A 25 -3.57 -13.08 2.41
CA ARG A 25 -2.59 -13.39 1.35
C ARG A 25 -3.10 -12.93 -0.01
N LYS A 26 -4.42 -12.93 -0.21
CA LYS A 26 -5.11 -12.40 -1.39
C LYS A 26 -4.82 -10.90 -1.60
N TYR A 27 -4.98 -10.09 -0.56
CA TYR A 27 -4.71 -8.65 -0.62
C TYR A 27 -3.23 -8.36 -0.79
N ILE A 28 -2.35 -9.06 -0.06
CA ILE A 28 -0.89 -8.88 -0.20
C ILE A 28 -0.44 -9.21 -1.63
N ARG A 29 -1.03 -10.24 -2.24
CA ARG A 29 -0.78 -10.59 -3.65
C ARG A 29 -1.19 -9.43 -4.57
N PHE A 30 -2.40 -8.89 -4.40
CA PHE A 30 -2.88 -7.74 -5.16
C PHE A 30 -2.00 -6.49 -4.98
N PHE A 31 -1.68 -6.13 -3.74
CA PHE A 31 -0.83 -4.98 -3.43
C PHE A 31 0.57 -5.11 -4.05
N GLY A 32 1.05 -6.34 -4.23
CA GLY A 32 2.27 -6.61 -5.01
C GLY A 32 2.18 -6.14 -6.47
N PHE A 33 1.01 -6.21 -7.12
CA PHE A 33 0.79 -5.65 -8.46
C PHE A 33 0.80 -4.12 -8.43
N VAL A 34 0.16 -3.51 -7.44
CA VAL A 34 0.16 -2.06 -7.24
C VAL A 34 1.59 -1.55 -7.08
N GLN A 35 2.40 -2.20 -6.22
CA GLN A 35 3.79 -1.81 -6.04
C GLN A 35 4.67 -2.05 -7.27
N ARG A 36 4.42 -3.11 -8.06
CA ARG A 36 5.13 -3.29 -9.34
C ARG A 36 4.79 -2.20 -10.34
N ALA A 37 3.54 -1.78 -10.43
CA ALA A 37 3.12 -0.68 -11.28
C ALA A 37 3.78 0.64 -10.84
N ALA A 38 3.82 0.93 -9.53
CA ALA A 38 4.50 2.09 -8.98
C ALA A 38 6.01 2.07 -9.26
N ALA A 39 6.65 0.92 -9.06
CA ALA A 39 8.08 0.73 -9.34
C ALA A 39 8.41 0.96 -10.82
N GLY A 40 7.51 0.58 -11.74
CA GLY A 40 7.64 0.88 -13.17
C GLY A 40 7.69 2.38 -13.50
N LEU A 41 7.23 3.24 -12.58
CA LEU A 41 7.30 4.70 -12.66
C LEU A 41 8.45 5.30 -11.84
N GLY A 42 9.30 4.48 -11.21
CA GLY A 42 10.34 4.94 -10.28
C GLY A 42 9.76 5.46 -8.96
N ARG A 43 8.60 4.94 -8.54
CA ARG A 43 7.85 5.40 -7.35
C ARG A 43 7.54 4.25 -6.40
N VAL A 44 7.10 4.59 -5.20
CA VAL A 44 6.61 3.67 -4.17
C VAL A 44 5.21 4.12 -3.79
N PHE A 45 4.26 3.18 -3.76
CA PHE A 45 2.90 3.45 -3.34
C PHE A 45 2.71 3.16 -1.86
N TYR A 46 1.99 4.04 -1.16
CA TYR A 46 1.65 3.93 0.25
C TYR A 46 0.13 3.99 0.42
N ALA A 47 -0.49 2.86 0.76
CA ALA A 47 -1.94 2.73 0.86
C ALA A 47 -2.51 3.56 2.01
N HIS A 48 -3.60 4.28 1.76
CA HIS A 48 -4.36 5.00 2.76
C HIS A 48 -5.68 4.28 3.07
N SER A 49 -6.48 4.03 2.04
CA SER A 49 -7.77 3.36 2.16
C SER A 49 -8.04 2.49 0.94
N ASP A 50 -8.73 1.37 1.19
CA ASP A 50 -9.39 0.63 0.13
C ASP A 50 -10.66 1.40 -0.29
N GLU A 51 -10.96 1.36 -1.57
CA GLU A 51 -12.02 2.14 -2.19
C GLU A 51 -13.08 1.20 -2.81
N ASN A 52 -13.55 1.54 -4.01
CA ASN A 52 -14.56 0.80 -4.75
C ASN A 52 -13.95 -0.36 -5.56
N ASN A 53 -14.74 -0.93 -6.48
CA ASN A 53 -14.30 -1.93 -7.45
C ASN A 53 -13.73 -3.20 -6.78
N LEU A 54 -14.37 -3.65 -5.69
CA LEU A 54 -13.98 -4.87 -4.99
C LEU A 54 -14.32 -6.11 -5.84
N VAL A 55 -13.32 -6.95 -6.07
CA VAL A 55 -13.47 -8.30 -6.62
C VAL A 55 -12.65 -9.26 -5.78
N GLU A 56 -13.32 -10.29 -5.26
CA GLU A 56 -12.68 -11.37 -4.52
C GLU A 56 -12.77 -12.68 -5.32
N THR A 57 -11.64 -13.38 -5.40
CA THR A 57 -11.50 -14.73 -5.97
C THR A 57 -10.92 -15.67 -4.92
N ASP A 58 -10.72 -16.93 -5.27
CA ASP A 58 -10.04 -17.89 -4.39
C ASP A 58 -8.57 -17.48 -4.14
N GLU A 59 -7.93 -16.76 -5.06
CA GLU A 59 -6.49 -16.44 -5.02
C GLU A 59 -6.17 -14.96 -4.75
N THR A 60 -7.08 -14.03 -5.01
CA THR A 60 -6.83 -12.59 -4.96
C THR A 60 -8.06 -11.78 -4.58
N GLU A 61 -7.81 -10.68 -3.88
CA GLU A 61 -8.78 -9.65 -3.54
C GLU A 61 -8.26 -8.33 -4.11
N CYS A 62 -8.94 -7.83 -5.14
CA CYS A 62 -8.63 -6.58 -5.79
C CYS A 62 -9.63 -5.50 -5.38
N CYS A 63 -9.16 -4.31 -5.10
CA CYS A 63 -9.97 -3.11 -4.92
C CYS A 63 -9.20 -1.91 -5.48
N ASP A 64 -9.89 -0.82 -5.80
CA ASP A 64 -9.18 0.44 -6.02
C ASP A 64 -8.59 0.89 -4.68
N ILE A 65 -7.39 1.47 -4.67
CA ILE A 65 -6.72 1.90 -3.43
C ILE A 65 -6.36 3.38 -3.54
N SER A 66 -6.80 4.20 -2.59
CA SER A 66 -6.31 5.57 -2.45
C SER A 66 -5.03 5.60 -1.63
N GLY A 67 -4.11 6.50 -1.95
CA GLY A 67 -2.85 6.60 -1.24
C GLY A 67 -1.84 7.50 -1.92
N TRP A 68 -0.60 7.48 -1.43
CA TRP A 68 0.47 8.33 -1.93
C TRP A 68 1.38 7.59 -2.91
N LEU A 69 1.64 8.19 -4.07
CA LEU A 69 2.58 7.68 -5.07
C LEU A 69 3.87 8.50 -5.07
N VAL A 70 4.78 8.14 -4.17
CA VAL A 70 5.96 8.95 -3.81
C VAL A 70 7.16 8.57 -4.66
N PRO A 71 7.94 9.52 -5.21
CA PRO A 71 9.22 9.25 -5.85
C PRO A 71 10.14 8.39 -4.97
N ALA A 72 10.81 7.39 -5.53
CA ALA A 72 11.67 6.50 -4.77
C ALA A 72 12.78 7.23 -3.98
N ALA A 73 13.23 8.40 -4.49
CA ALA A 73 14.22 9.25 -3.82
C ALA A 73 13.70 9.91 -2.53
N GLU A 74 12.38 10.09 -2.40
CA GLU A 74 11.72 10.76 -1.26
C GLU A 74 10.98 9.75 -0.36
N ALA A 75 10.85 8.50 -0.80
CA ALA A 75 10.09 7.44 -0.15
C ALA A 75 10.54 7.18 1.30
N ASP A 76 11.84 7.21 1.60
CA ASP A 76 12.34 7.01 2.97
C ASP A 76 11.94 8.16 3.91
N GLU A 77 11.84 9.38 3.39
CA GLU A 77 11.41 10.53 4.17
C GLU A 77 9.91 10.47 4.43
N PHE A 78 9.13 10.24 3.37
CA PHE A 78 7.68 10.07 3.48
C PHE A 78 7.32 8.96 4.47
N GLU A 79 7.96 7.79 4.34
CA GLU A 79 7.69 6.63 5.19
C GLU A 79 7.96 6.90 6.67
N ARG A 80 8.91 7.78 7.00
CA ARG A 80 9.13 8.19 8.39
C ARG A 80 7.96 9.01 8.94
N GLN A 81 7.41 9.93 8.15
CA GLN A 81 6.25 10.73 8.56
C GLN A 81 5.01 9.85 8.65
N TRP A 82 4.72 9.14 7.56
CA TRP A 82 3.57 8.25 7.41
C TRP A 82 3.51 7.17 8.51
N ASN A 83 4.61 6.71 9.08
CA ASN A 83 4.55 5.74 10.18
C ASN A 83 4.31 6.34 11.57
N VAL A 84 4.43 7.65 11.74
CA VAL A 84 4.55 8.30 13.06
C VAL A 84 3.44 9.30 13.32
N VAL A 85 3.05 10.07 12.30
CA VAL A 85 2.09 11.17 12.44
C VAL A 85 0.72 10.79 11.85
N PRO A 86 -0.38 11.43 12.32
CA PRO A 86 -1.65 11.43 11.60
C PRO A 86 -1.48 11.92 10.16
N ASP A 87 -2.36 11.47 9.26
CA ASP A 87 -2.22 11.79 7.84
C ASP A 87 -2.34 13.29 7.55
N ASP A 88 -3.17 14.02 8.32
CA ASP A 88 -3.31 15.49 8.25
C ASP A 88 -2.04 16.24 8.66
N ASP A 89 -1.10 15.58 9.35
CA ASP A 89 0.17 16.15 9.80
C ASP A 89 1.35 15.77 8.88
N ILE A 90 1.10 15.02 7.80
CA ILE A 90 2.10 14.74 6.76
C ILE A 90 2.38 16.04 5.99
N ASP A 91 3.66 16.30 5.69
CA ASP A 91 4.11 17.49 4.97
C ASP A 91 3.28 17.74 3.69
N ASP A 92 2.74 18.95 3.59
CA ASP A 92 1.85 19.43 2.52
C ASP A 92 2.33 19.06 1.11
N ARG A 93 3.66 19.04 0.89
CA ARG A 93 4.25 18.71 -0.42
C ARG A 93 3.94 17.30 -0.91
N PHE A 94 3.57 16.37 -0.02
CA PHE A 94 3.22 15.01 -0.40
C PHE A 94 1.75 14.87 -0.80
N TRP A 95 0.87 15.81 -0.43
CA TRP A 95 -0.55 15.75 -0.81
C TRP A 95 -0.76 15.88 -2.33
N ASP A 96 0.13 16.57 -3.04
CA ASP A 96 0.14 16.60 -4.51
C ASP A 96 0.44 15.22 -5.15
N MET A 97 0.88 14.24 -4.35
CA MET A 97 1.18 12.87 -4.77
C MET A 97 0.09 11.88 -4.36
N PHE A 98 -1.00 12.36 -3.75
CA PHE A 98 -2.15 11.53 -3.40
C PHE A 98 -2.93 11.17 -4.67
N VAL A 99 -3.09 9.88 -4.93
CA VAL A 99 -3.70 9.33 -6.14
C VAL A 99 -4.58 8.13 -5.81
N ILE A 100 -5.37 7.70 -6.79
CA ILE A 100 -6.09 6.44 -6.75
C ILE A 100 -5.39 5.43 -7.66
N ALA A 101 -4.93 4.33 -7.08
CA ALA A 101 -4.50 3.14 -7.81
C ALA A 101 -5.74 2.37 -8.28
N ARG A 102 -6.17 2.62 -9.52
CA ARG A 102 -7.29 1.91 -10.15
C ARG A 102 -6.81 0.62 -10.76
N TRP A 103 -7.52 -0.47 -10.47
CA TRP A 103 -7.25 -1.76 -11.10
C TRP A 103 -8.31 -2.10 -12.16
N SER A 104 -7.91 -2.90 -13.14
CA SER A 104 -8.81 -3.38 -14.19
C SER A 104 -8.28 -4.67 -14.83
N GLY A 105 -9.15 -5.35 -15.56
CA GLY A 105 -8.81 -6.56 -16.29
C GLY A 105 -8.99 -7.82 -15.44
N ASP A 106 -8.02 -8.72 -15.54
CA ASP A 106 -8.04 -10.04 -14.88
C ASP A 106 -7.62 -9.89 -13.40
N PRO A 107 -8.43 -10.32 -12.42
CA PRO A 107 -8.04 -10.28 -11.00
C PRO A 107 -6.79 -11.12 -10.67
N ASP A 108 -6.48 -12.16 -11.44
CA ASP A 108 -5.28 -12.97 -11.20
C ASP A 108 -4.01 -12.31 -11.76
N ASN A 109 -4.17 -11.37 -12.70
CA ASN A 109 -3.10 -10.57 -13.31
C ASN A 109 -3.58 -9.13 -13.64
N PRO A 110 -3.85 -8.31 -12.62
CA PRO A 110 -4.53 -7.02 -12.80
C PRO A 110 -3.61 -5.99 -13.43
N THR A 111 -4.22 -5.08 -14.22
CA THR A 111 -3.56 -3.87 -14.70
C THR A 111 -3.88 -2.72 -13.74
N VAL A 112 -2.85 -2.09 -13.18
CA VAL A 112 -2.98 -0.96 -12.26
C VAL A 112 -2.56 0.34 -12.95
N LYS A 113 -3.37 1.39 -12.79
CA LYS A 113 -3.09 2.76 -13.22
C LYS A 113 -3.28 3.72 -12.06
N PHE A 114 -2.50 4.79 -12.02
CA PHE A 114 -2.59 5.82 -10.99
C PHE A 114 -3.24 7.07 -11.58
N GLU A 115 -4.30 7.58 -10.95
CA GLU A 115 -5.08 8.75 -11.35
C GLU A 115 -5.22 9.78 -10.23
#